data_AF-A0A150QYW7-F1
#
_entry.id   AF-A0A150QYW7-F1
#
_cell.length_a   1.000
_cell.length_b   1.000
_cell.length_c   1.000
_cell.angle_alpha   90.00
_cell.angle_beta   90.00
_cell.angle_gamma   90.00
#
_symmetry.space_group_name_H-M   'P 1'
#
loop_
_entity.id
_entity.type
_entity.pdbx_description
1 polymer ?
#
loop_
_entity_poly.entity_id
_entity_poly.type
_entity_poly.pdbx_seq_one_letter_code
_entity_poly.pdbx_strand_id
1 'polypeptide(L)'
;MLKVKRRQRSEAGDPAFVDRTVGHLRRFHGGATERLSDDELRFRVRHGLARGRGHGLTWESSLTVFVAHMIELCPAFDEHPAAARVLADASIPPDERVEALLAHLTEGEWEEAARMCDPVAYWARAHADEADGGGQG
;
A
#
# COMPACT_ATOMS: atom_id res chain seq x y z
N MET A 1 -21.80 -10.78 -21.20
CA MET A 1 -20.45 -10.25 -21.48
C MET A 1 -20.41 -8.79 -21.03
N LEU A 2 -20.14 -8.54 -19.75
CA LEU A 2 -20.26 -7.21 -19.14
C LEU A 2 -18.94 -6.45 -19.32
N LYS A 3 -18.85 -5.60 -20.34
CA LYS A 3 -17.73 -4.67 -20.55
C LYS A 3 -17.86 -3.52 -19.54
N VAL A 4 -17.45 -3.75 -18.29
CA VAL A 4 -17.31 -2.68 -17.30
C VAL A 4 -16.15 -1.80 -17.73
N LYS A 5 -16.47 -0.57 -18.14
CA LYS A 5 -15.51 0.45 -18.57
C LYS A 5 -14.53 0.73 -17.42
N ARG A 6 -13.30 0.24 -17.56
CA ARG A 6 -12.11 0.63 -16.79
C ARG A 6 -11.84 2.13 -16.98
N ARG A 7 -12.55 3.00 -16.26
CA ARG A 7 -12.29 4.45 -16.30
C ARG A 7 -12.95 5.21 -15.15
N GLN A 8 -12.29 5.27 -13.99
CA GLN A 8 -12.45 6.32 -12.96
C GLN A 8 -11.14 6.32 -12.14
N ARG A 9 -10.03 6.90 -12.65
CA ARG A 9 -9.55 8.30 -12.49
C ARG A 9 -9.56 8.73 -11.00
N SER A 10 -8.49 8.49 -10.25
CA SER A 10 -7.21 9.23 -10.11
C SER A 10 -7.31 10.48 -9.23
N GLU A 11 -6.34 10.57 -8.32
CA GLU A 11 -6.04 11.62 -7.32
C GLU A 11 -6.94 11.57 -6.07
N ALA A 12 -6.36 11.13 -4.94
CA ALA A 12 -7.02 10.74 -3.69
C ALA A 12 -8.17 9.74 -3.90
N GLY A 13 -7.94 8.47 -3.50
CA GLY A 13 -8.84 7.36 -3.83
C GLY A 13 -10.30 7.65 -3.52
N ASP A 14 -11.20 7.17 -4.40
CA ASP A 14 -12.65 7.10 -4.15
C ASP A 14 -12.88 6.78 -2.67
N PRO A 15 -13.54 7.66 -1.89
CA PRO A 15 -13.80 7.41 -0.48
C PRO A 15 -14.42 6.03 -0.23
N ALA A 16 -15.26 5.55 -1.16
CA ALA A 16 -15.84 4.22 -1.07
C ALA A 16 -14.78 3.11 -1.20
N PHE A 17 -13.73 3.30 -2.01
CA PHE A 17 -12.63 2.34 -2.08
C PHE A 17 -11.80 2.34 -0.79
N VAL A 18 -11.48 3.51 -0.23
CA VAL A 18 -10.80 3.60 1.07
C VAL A 18 -11.57 2.83 2.13
N ASP A 19 -12.88 3.06 2.26
CA ASP A 19 -13.72 2.37 3.25
C ASP A 19 -13.78 0.85 3.01
N ARG A 20 -13.84 0.40 1.75
CA ARG A 20 -13.77 -1.04 1.42
C ARG A 20 -12.43 -1.65 1.83
N THR A 21 -11.32 -0.97 1.56
CA THR A 21 -9.97 -1.43 1.95
C THR A 21 -9.83 -1.45 3.47
N VAL A 22 -10.30 -0.43 4.19
CA VAL A 22 -10.36 -0.43 5.66
C VAL A 22 -11.15 -1.63 6.17
N GLY A 23 -12.34 -1.88 5.63
CA GLY A 23 -13.17 -3.02 6.01
C GLY A 23 -12.49 -4.37 5.74
N HIS A 24 -11.80 -4.50 4.60
CA HIS A 24 -10.99 -5.68 4.27
C HIS A 24 -9.86 -5.89 5.28
N LEU A 25 -9.10 -4.84 5.59
CA LEU A 25 -7.97 -4.91 6.53
C LEU A 25 -8.42 -5.24 7.95
N ARG A 26 -9.51 -4.64 8.44
CA ARG A 26 -10.11 -5.01 9.74
C ARG A 26 -10.52 -6.47 9.79
N ARG A 27 -11.05 -7.01 8.69
CA ARG A 27 -11.58 -8.38 8.62
C ARG A 27 -10.48 -9.43 8.55
N PHE A 28 -9.43 -9.20 7.76
CA PHE A 28 -8.44 -10.22 7.44
C PHE A 28 -7.07 -9.99 8.10
N HIS A 29 -6.80 -8.76 8.54
CA HIS A 29 -5.51 -8.32 9.10
C HIS A 29 -5.71 -7.74 10.51
N GLY A 30 -6.51 -8.44 11.33
CA GLY A 30 -6.95 -7.97 12.65
C GLY A 30 -5.79 -7.64 13.59
N GLY A 31 -4.79 -8.52 13.71
CA GLY A 31 -3.66 -8.31 14.62
C GLY A 31 -2.83 -7.05 14.32
N ALA A 32 -2.72 -6.68 13.05
CA ALA A 32 -2.00 -5.48 12.64
C ALA A 32 -2.85 -4.20 12.73
N THR A 33 -4.18 -4.32 12.76
CA THR A 33 -5.10 -3.18 12.72
C THR A 33 -5.82 -2.91 14.03
N GLU A 34 -5.99 -3.88 14.93
CA GLU A 34 -6.85 -3.78 16.12
C GLU A 34 -6.57 -2.57 17.02
N ARG A 35 -5.28 -2.17 17.13
CA ARG A 35 -4.84 -1.05 17.98
C ARG A 35 -4.92 0.31 17.29
N LEU A 36 -5.23 0.34 15.99
CA LEU A 36 -5.38 1.58 15.23
C LEU A 36 -6.80 2.11 15.39
N SER A 37 -6.93 3.41 15.58
CA SER A 37 -8.22 4.09 15.40
C SER A 37 -8.66 4.00 13.94
N ASP A 38 -9.94 4.24 13.67
CA ASP A 38 -10.44 4.23 12.29
C ASP A 38 -9.82 5.36 11.45
N ASP A 39 -9.56 6.52 12.05
CA ASP A 39 -8.92 7.65 11.36
C ASP A 39 -7.46 7.33 11.01
N GLU A 40 -6.74 6.70 11.95
CA GLU A 40 -5.36 6.25 11.70
C GLU A 40 -5.31 5.19 10.59
N LEU A 41 -6.22 4.21 10.62
CA LEU A 41 -6.28 3.19 9.58
C LEU A 41 -6.65 3.78 8.22
N ARG A 42 -7.61 4.72 8.16
CA ARG A 42 -7.95 5.44 6.93
C ARG A 42 -6.78 6.26 6.41
N PHE A 43 -6.03 6.92 7.28
CA PHE A 43 -4.81 7.63 6.90
C PHE A 43 -3.79 6.69 6.26
N ARG A 44 -3.44 5.58 6.92
CA ARG A 44 -2.49 4.60 6.39
C ARG A 44 -2.95 3.99 5.07
N VAL A 45 -4.25 3.72 4.93
CA VAL A 45 -4.83 3.24 3.67
C VAL A 45 -4.67 4.30 2.58
N ARG A 46 -5.06 5.55 2.81
CA ARG A 46 -4.89 6.63 1.82
C ARG A 46 -3.43 6.78 1.39
N HIS A 47 -2.52 6.79 2.36
CA HIS A 47 -1.07 6.85 2.14
C HIS A 47 -0.57 5.68 1.28
N GLY A 48 -0.88 4.44 1.68
CA GLY A 48 -0.44 3.26 0.95
C GLY A 48 -1.06 3.15 -0.45
N LEU A 49 -2.31 3.60 -0.64
CA LEU A 49 -2.94 3.68 -1.95
C LEU A 49 -2.26 4.71 -2.86
N ALA A 50 -1.86 5.86 -2.32
CA ALA A 50 -1.10 6.85 -3.08
C ALA A 50 0.28 6.30 -3.49
N ARG A 51 0.97 5.64 -2.55
CA ARG A 51 2.28 5.02 -2.78
C ARG A 51 2.22 3.88 -3.81
N GLY A 52 1.25 2.98 -3.69
CA GLY A 52 1.03 1.90 -4.65
C GLY A 52 0.72 2.42 -6.06
N ARG A 53 -0.06 3.51 -6.18
CA ARG A 53 -0.26 4.18 -7.48
C ARG A 53 1.02 4.78 -8.05
N GLY A 54 1.97 5.19 -7.21
CA GLY A 54 3.32 5.60 -7.63
C GLY A 54 4.09 4.50 -8.38
N HIS A 55 3.81 3.24 -8.08
CA HIS A 55 4.33 2.06 -8.80
C HIS A 55 3.52 1.69 -10.05
N GLY A 56 2.51 2.50 -10.40
CA GLY A 56 1.63 2.27 -11.55
C GLY A 56 0.49 1.28 -11.29
N LEU A 57 0.26 0.89 -10.03
CA LEU A 57 -0.85 0.01 -9.67
C LEU A 57 -2.20 0.71 -9.84
N THR A 58 -3.14 0.04 -10.50
CA THR A 58 -4.47 0.54 -10.82
C THR A 58 -5.61 -0.35 -10.32
N TRP A 59 -5.37 -1.65 -10.13
CA TRP A 59 -6.38 -2.59 -9.66
C TRP A 59 -6.54 -2.48 -8.15
N GLU A 60 -7.81 -2.40 -7.71
CA GLU A 60 -8.15 -2.33 -6.28
C GLU A 60 -7.58 -3.51 -5.48
N SER A 61 -7.52 -4.70 -6.09
CA SER A 61 -6.93 -5.90 -5.47
C SER A 61 -5.43 -5.75 -5.24
N SER A 62 -4.67 -5.34 -6.27
CA SER A 62 -3.22 -5.16 -6.18
C SER A 62 -2.86 -4.05 -5.19
N LEU A 63 -3.61 -2.95 -5.22
CA LEU A 63 -3.47 -1.87 -4.25
C LEU A 63 -3.80 -2.32 -2.82
N THR A 64 -4.85 -3.11 -2.62
CA THR A 64 -5.22 -3.63 -1.28
C THR A 64 -4.13 -4.54 -0.73
N VAL A 65 -3.58 -5.44 -1.55
CA VAL A 65 -2.48 -6.31 -1.14
C VAL A 65 -1.22 -5.50 -0.82
N PHE A 66 -0.89 -4.50 -1.63
CA PHE A 66 0.24 -3.59 -1.37
C PHE A 66 0.10 -2.88 -0.03
N VAL A 67 -1.09 -2.33 0.26
CA VAL A 67 -1.39 -1.67 1.54
C VAL A 67 -1.31 -2.65 2.71
N ALA A 68 -1.78 -3.89 2.55
CA ALA A 68 -1.67 -4.91 3.59
C ALA A 68 -0.20 -5.17 3.96
N HIS A 69 0.69 -5.30 2.98
CA HIS A 69 2.12 -5.47 3.23
C HIS A 69 2.73 -4.27 3.96
N MET A 70 2.33 -3.03 3.62
CA MET A 70 2.79 -1.84 4.36
C MET A 70 2.38 -1.85 5.83
N ILE A 71 1.20 -2.41 6.14
CA ILE A 71 0.64 -2.41 7.50
C ILE A 71 1.20 -3.57 8.33
N GLU A 72 1.37 -4.75 7.73
CA GLU A 72 1.79 -5.96 8.43
C GLU A 72 3.29 -6.13 8.54
N LEU A 73 4.03 -5.71 7.50
CA LEU A 73 5.45 -6.02 7.37
C LEU A 73 6.30 -4.81 7.74
N CYS A 74 6.36 -3.84 6.84
CA CYS A 74 7.11 -2.61 6.98
C CYS A 74 6.53 -1.59 5.99
N PRO A 75 6.16 -0.37 6.41
CA PRO A 75 5.58 0.62 5.51
C PRO A 75 6.53 1.17 4.44
N ALA A 76 7.81 0.79 4.49
CA ALA A 76 8.80 1.09 3.46
C ALA A 76 9.29 -0.16 2.70
N PHE A 77 8.58 -1.30 2.79
CA PHE A 77 9.04 -2.57 2.19
C PHE A 77 9.32 -2.45 0.69
N ASP A 78 8.61 -1.58 -0.01
CA ASP A 78 8.75 -1.34 -1.44
C ASP A 78 10.05 -0.63 -1.81
N GLU A 79 10.78 -0.08 -0.82
CA GLU A 79 12.13 0.46 -0.98
C GLU A 79 13.21 -0.62 -0.86
N HIS A 80 12.87 -1.82 -0.38
CA HIS A 80 13.81 -2.93 -0.33
C HIS A 80 14.30 -3.25 -1.75
N PRO A 81 15.62 -3.42 -2.01
CA PRO A 81 16.14 -3.58 -3.37
C PRO A 81 15.46 -4.69 -4.18
N ALA A 82 15.14 -5.82 -3.54
CA ALA A 82 14.44 -6.93 -4.20
C ALA A 82 12.99 -6.56 -4.57
N ALA A 83 12.26 -5.90 -3.66
CA ALA A 83 10.88 -5.47 -3.90
C ALA A 83 10.83 -4.37 -4.96
N ALA A 84 11.68 -3.36 -4.84
CA ALA A 84 11.81 -2.26 -5.79
C ALA A 84 12.11 -2.77 -7.20
N ARG A 85 13.01 -3.76 -7.33
CA ARG A 85 13.32 -4.40 -8.62
C ARG A 85 12.09 -5.00 -9.27
N VAL A 86 11.27 -5.74 -8.52
CA VAL A 86 10.05 -6.37 -9.05
C VAL A 86 8.98 -5.32 -9.39
N LEU A 87 8.79 -4.33 -8.51
CA LEU A 87 7.81 -3.25 -8.72
C LEU A 87 8.17 -2.32 -9.88
N ALA A 88 9.45 -2.22 -10.25
CA ALA A 88 9.93 -1.47 -11.40
C ALA A 88 10.04 -2.28 -12.70
N ASP A 89 9.83 -3.60 -12.67
CA ASP A 89 10.03 -4.46 -13.83
C ASP A 89 8.99 -4.19 -14.94
N ALA A 90 9.44 -3.54 -16.01
CA ALA A 90 8.60 -3.18 -17.15
C ALA A 90 8.12 -4.38 -17.99
N SER A 91 8.74 -5.56 -17.81
CA SER A 91 8.28 -6.79 -18.46
C SER A 91 7.02 -7.37 -17.80
N ILE A 92 6.74 -6.96 -16.56
CA ILE A 92 5.55 -7.37 -15.79
C ILE A 92 4.52 -6.23 -15.85
N PRO A 93 3.26 -6.51 -16.23
CA PRO A 93 2.18 -5.54 -16.13
C PRO A 93 2.08 -4.97 -14.70
N PRO A 94 1.92 -3.64 -14.50
CA PRO A 94 1.99 -3.04 -13.17
C PRO A 94 1.13 -3.74 -12.11
N ASP A 95 -0.12 -4.04 -12.46
CA ASP A 95 -1.07 -4.67 -11.54
C ASP A 95 -0.70 -6.11 -11.14
N GLU A 96 0.14 -6.79 -11.94
CA GLU A 96 0.63 -8.15 -11.67
C GLU A 96 1.91 -8.15 -10.81
N ARG A 97 2.59 -7.00 -10.68
CA ARG A 97 3.87 -6.92 -9.94
C ARG A 97 3.72 -7.22 -8.45
N VAL A 98 2.57 -6.90 -7.86
CA VAL A 98 2.30 -7.19 -6.45
C VAL A 98 2.21 -8.69 -6.20
N GLU A 99 1.62 -9.45 -7.12
CA GLU A 99 1.62 -10.92 -7.05
C GLU A 99 3.03 -11.47 -7.34
N ALA A 100 3.73 -10.87 -8.29
CA ALA A 100 5.10 -11.23 -8.64
C ALA A 100 6.08 -11.07 -7.46
N LEU A 101 5.83 -10.16 -6.52
CA LEU A 101 6.61 -10.06 -5.27
C LEU A 101 6.62 -11.39 -4.52
N LEU A 102 5.45 -12.04 -4.39
CA LEU A 102 5.33 -13.32 -3.69
C LEU A 102 6.06 -14.45 -4.42
N ALA A 103 6.14 -14.38 -5.75
CA ALA A 103 6.79 -15.38 -6.58
C ALA A 103 8.32 -15.20 -6.67
N HIS A 104 8.81 -13.98 -6.50
CA HIS A 104 10.21 -13.64 -6.80
C HIS A 104 11.05 -13.26 -5.59
N LEU A 105 10.45 -12.86 -4.47
CA LEU A 105 11.18 -12.61 -3.24
C LEU A 105 11.31 -13.92 -2.46
N THR A 106 12.53 -14.21 -2.04
CA THR A 106 12.85 -15.28 -1.10
C THR A 106 12.38 -14.92 0.30
N GLU A 107 12.25 -15.93 1.17
CA GLU A 107 11.91 -15.74 2.58
C GLU A 107 12.90 -14.79 3.28
N GLY A 108 14.21 -14.94 3.00
CA GLY A 108 15.24 -14.06 3.55
C GLY A 108 15.08 -12.60 3.12
N GLU A 109 14.75 -12.34 1.85
CA GLU A 109 14.49 -10.97 1.37
C GLU A 109 13.23 -10.37 2.00
N TRP A 110 12.21 -11.18 2.27
CA TRP A 110 11.03 -10.74 3.01
C TRP A 110 11.34 -10.37 4.45
N GLU A 111 12.14 -11.17 5.15
CA GLU A 111 12.56 -10.85 6.51
C GLU A 111 13.45 -9.59 6.57
N GLU A 112 14.33 -9.40 5.59
CA GLU A 112 15.15 -8.19 5.47
C GLU A 112 14.28 -6.96 5.27
N ALA A 113 13.30 -7.03 4.36
CA ALA A 113 12.32 -5.97 4.15
C ALA A 113 11.49 -5.69 5.42
N ALA A 114 11.17 -6.70 6.22
CA ALA A 114 10.46 -6.50 7.50
C ALA A 114 11.30 -5.73 8.53
N ARG A 115 12.63 -5.92 8.50
CA ARG A 115 13.56 -5.34 9.48
C ARG A 115 14.11 -3.96 9.07
N MET A 116 13.83 -3.49 7.85
CA MET A 116 14.48 -2.31 7.30
C MET A 116 13.91 -0.97 7.81
N CYS A 117 12.76 -0.96 8.47
CA CYS A 117 12.14 0.26 8.96
C CYS A 117 11.64 0.14 10.39
N ASP A 118 11.61 1.27 11.09
CA ASP A 118 10.82 1.45 12.31
C ASP A 118 9.42 1.94 11.91
N PRO A 119 8.36 1.11 12.06
CA PRO A 119 7.01 1.51 11.65
C PRO A 119 6.48 2.71 12.43
N VAL A 120 6.83 2.86 13.71
CA VAL A 120 6.36 3.96 14.55
C VAL A 120 6.96 5.28 14.05
N ALA A 121 8.28 5.30 13.83
CA ALA A 121 8.96 6.46 13.30
C ALA A 121 8.49 6.81 11.88
N TYR A 122 8.25 5.81 11.03
CA TYR A 122 7.72 6.00 9.68
C TYR A 122 6.37 6.73 9.71
N TRP A 123 5.39 6.21 10.45
CA TRP A 123 4.04 6.74 10.45
C TRP A 123 3.98 8.13 11.11
N ALA A 124 4.79 8.38 12.14
CA ALA A 124 4.92 9.71 12.72
C ALA A 124 5.42 10.75 11.70
N ARG A 125 6.41 10.39 10.88
CA ARG A 125 6.91 11.27 9.81
C ARG A 125 5.85 11.48 8.71
N ALA A 126 5.19 10.42 8.27
CA ALA A 126 4.15 10.52 7.25
C ALA A 126 3.00 11.47 7.68
N HIS A 127 2.65 11.47 8.97
CA HIS A 127 1.68 12.43 9.54
C HIS A 127 2.19 13.87 9.50
N ALA A 128 3.46 14.08 9.87
CA ALA A 128 4.07 15.41 9.82
C ALA A 128 4.09 15.97 8.39
N ASP A 129 4.45 15.14 7.41
CA ASP A 129 4.48 15.52 5.99
C ASP A 129 3.07 15.88 5.45
N GLU A 130 2.00 15.18 5.87
CA GLU A 130 0.61 15.52 5.48
C GLU A 130 0.19 16.87 6.11
N ALA A 131 0.57 17.13 7.36
CA ALA A 131 0.27 18.37 8.07
C ALA A 131 0.96 19.59 7.43
N ASP A 132 2.23 19.44 7.02
CA ASP A 132 3.00 20.50 6.37
C ASP A 132 2.58 20.72 4.90
N GLY A 133 2.15 19.67 4.21
CA GLY A 133 1.68 19.71 2.82
C GLY A 133 0.26 20.26 2.63
N GLY A 134 -0.59 20.22 3.67
CA GLY A 134 -1.98 20.69 3.64
C GLY A 134 -2.19 22.21 3.67
N GLY A 135 -1.11 23.01 3.72
CA GLY A 135 -1.15 24.47 3.81
C GLY A 135 -1.24 25.25 2.49
N GLN A 136 -1.48 24.59 1.35
CA GLN A 136 -1.66 25.25 0.06
C GLN A 136 -2.97 24.80 -0.60
N GLY A 137 -4.07 25.49 -0.27
CA GLY A 137 -5.38 25.37 -0.90
C GLY A 137 -6.24 26.59 -0.58
#